data_AF-A0A7V1P2T9-F1
#
_entry.id   AF-A0A7V1P2T9-F1
#
_cell.length_a   1.000
_cell.length_b   1.000
_cell.length_c   1.000
_cell.angle_alpha   90.00
_cell.angle_beta   90.00
_cell.angle_gamma   90.00
#
_symmetry.space_group_name_H-M   'P 1'
#
loop_
_entity.id
_entity.type
_entity.pdbx_description
1 polymer ?
#
loop_
_entity_poly.entity_id
_entity_poly.type
_entity_poly.pdbx_seq_one_letter_code
_entity_poly.pdbx_strand_id
1 'polypeptide(L)'
;AKGRGLDLDAVRVSGRDGQIGARTKDEIAVMALRGGDIVGRHTVGFYNDGEFIELNHTATSRETFSKGAIRAATWLVDQESGLYSINDCLGI
;
A
#
# COMPACT_ATOMS: atom_id res chain seq x y z
N ALA A 1 6.68 8.20 3.16
CA ALA A 1 7.36 9.39 3.71
C ALA A 1 8.89 9.23 3.72
N LYS A 2 9.44 8.11 4.23
CA LYS A 2 10.89 7.83 4.27
C LYS A 2 11.64 8.05 2.94
N GLY A 3 11.06 7.64 1.80
CA GLY A 3 11.67 7.88 0.48
C GLY A 3 11.85 9.36 0.10
N ARG A 4 11.19 10.28 0.81
CA ARG A 4 11.36 11.73 0.70
C ARG A 4 12.05 12.35 1.93
N GLY A 5 12.52 11.54 2.88
CA GLY A 5 13.10 12.03 4.15
C GLY A 5 12.10 12.75 5.06
N LEU A 6 10.79 12.49 4.90
CA LEU A 6 9.73 13.13 5.69
C LEU A 6 9.25 12.21 6.81
N ASP A 7 8.81 12.82 7.91
CA ASP A 7 8.00 12.15 8.93
C ASP A 7 6.56 11.98 8.40
N LEU A 8 6.04 10.76 8.43
CA LEU A 8 4.72 10.45 7.89
C LEU A 8 3.62 11.11 8.72
N ASP A 9 3.72 11.08 10.04
CA ASP A 9 2.63 11.58 10.89
C ASP A 9 2.50 13.11 10.81
N ALA A 10 3.61 13.81 10.53
CA ALA A 10 3.60 15.25 10.29
C ALA A 10 2.97 15.66 8.94
N VAL A 11 3.02 14.81 7.92
CA VAL A 11 2.60 15.17 6.53
C VAL A 11 1.37 14.39 6.03
N ARG A 12 0.89 13.41 6.79
CA ARG A 12 -0.29 12.61 6.41
C ARG A 12 -1.56 13.46 6.51
N VAL A 13 -2.36 13.44 5.46
CA VAL A 13 -3.73 13.98 5.46
C VAL A 13 -4.70 12.85 5.15
N SER A 14 -5.65 12.60 6.05
CA SER A 14 -6.62 11.50 5.92
C SER A 14 -8.05 11.95 5.60
N GLY A 15 -8.26 13.24 5.37
CA GLY A 15 -9.53 13.83 5.01
C GLY A 15 -9.33 15.19 4.36
N ARG A 16 -10.18 15.52 3.39
CA ARG A 16 -10.26 16.84 2.77
C ARG A 16 -11.73 17.20 2.63
N ASP A 17 -12.26 17.92 3.62
CA ASP A 17 -13.67 18.31 3.69
C ASP A 17 -13.79 19.78 4.12
N GLY A 18 -14.67 20.55 3.47
CA GLY A 18 -14.84 21.99 3.70
C GLY A 18 -13.74 22.89 3.08
N GLN A 19 -13.52 24.07 3.70
CA GLN A 19 -12.54 25.06 3.24
C GLN A 19 -11.15 24.80 3.82
N ILE A 20 -10.39 23.93 3.16
CA ILE A 20 -9.08 23.46 3.65
C ILE A 20 -7.87 24.10 2.94
N GLY A 21 -8.10 24.91 1.90
CA GLY A 21 -7.04 25.53 1.11
C GLY A 21 -6.30 24.58 0.15
N ALA A 22 -5.25 25.13 -0.48
CA ALA A 22 -4.44 24.42 -1.47
C ALA A 22 -3.60 23.30 -0.82
N ARG A 23 -3.35 22.23 -1.59
CA ARG A 23 -2.48 21.13 -1.19
C ARG A 23 -1.04 21.60 -1.09
N THR A 24 -0.38 21.36 0.04
CA THR A 24 1.05 21.65 0.18
C THR A 24 1.91 20.62 -0.56
N LYS A 25 3.19 20.95 -0.77
CA LYS A 25 4.16 20.10 -1.48
C LYS A 25 4.41 18.76 -0.78
N ASP A 26 4.38 18.73 0.54
CA ASP A 26 4.81 17.58 1.34
C ASP A 26 3.68 16.66 1.78
N GLU A 27 2.44 17.14 1.70
CA GLU A 27 1.25 16.35 2.00
C GLU A 27 1.27 14.97 1.33
N ILE A 28 0.89 13.95 2.10
CA ILE A 28 0.64 12.59 1.61
C ILE A 28 -0.80 12.25 1.99
N ALA A 29 -1.69 12.19 1.00
CA ALA A 29 -3.09 11.86 1.22
C ALA A 29 -3.26 10.35 1.44
N VAL A 30 -3.96 9.96 2.50
CA VAL A 30 -4.31 8.57 2.80
C VAL A 30 -5.82 8.49 3.00
N MET A 31 -6.52 8.07 1.95
CA MET A 31 -7.99 8.02 1.92
C MET A 31 -8.48 6.58 2.02
N ALA A 32 -9.47 6.37 2.88
CA ALA A 32 -10.02 5.05 3.15
C ALA A 32 -11.49 5.02 2.75
N LEU A 33 -11.80 4.32 1.65
CA LEU A 33 -13.18 4.07 1.24
C LEU A 33 -13.68 2.76 1.86
N ARG A 34 -15.00 2.70 2.12
CA ARG A 34 -15.72 1.52 2.59
C ARG A 34 -17.00 1.40 1.79
N GLY A 35 -17.30 0.20 1.31
CA GLY A 35 -18.54 -0.04 0.56
C GLY A 35 -18.69 -1.49 0.13
N GLY A 36 -19.91 -2.01 0.30
CA GLY A 36 -20.36 -3.28 -0.25
C GLY A 36 -19.43 -4.47 0.03
N ASP A 37 -19.22 -5.28 -0.99
CA ASP A 37 -18.44 -6.52 -0.98
C ASP A 37 -17.02 -6.34 -1.57
N ILE A 38 -16.44 -5.16 -1.41
CA ILE A 38 -15.08 -4.89 -1.88
C ILE A 38 -14.11 -5.65 -0.98
N VAL A 39 -13.46 -6.69 -1.52
CA VAL A 39 -12.44 -7.45 -0.78
C VAL A 39 -11.24 -6.57 -0.41
N GLY A 40 -10.73 -5.79 -1.36
CA GLY A 40 -9.71 -4.79 -1.10
C GLY A 40 -9.13 -4.20 -2.39
N ARG A 41 -9.05 -2.87 -2.44
CA ARG A 41 -8.35 -2.13 -3.49
C ARG A 41 -7.45 -1.10 -2.85
N HIS A 42 -6.20 -1.05 -3.32
CA HIS A 42 -5.23 -0.04 -2.95
C HIS A 42 -4.73 0.65 -4.20
N THR A 43 -4.69 1.97 -4.17
CA THR A 43 -4.17 2.80 -5.27
C THR A 43 -3.16 3.77 -4.68
N VAL A 44 -1.98 3.82 -5.28
CA VAL A 44 -0.97 4.84 -5.01
C VAL A 44 -0.81 5.66 -6.28
N GLY A 45 -1.18 6.94 -6.21
CA GLY A 45 -1.12 7.85 -7.33
C GLY A 45 -0.05 8.93 -7.16
N PHE A 46 0.61 9.25 -8.26
CA PHE A 46 1.54 10.38 -8.41
C PHE A 46 0.99 11.26 -9.53
N TYR A 47 0.43 12.42 -9.16
CA TYR A 47 -0.27 13.32 -10.07
C TYR A 47 0.54 14.60 -10.26
N ASN A 48 0.87 14.92 -11.51
CA ASN A 48 1.56 16.13 -11.89
C ASN A 48 0.72 16.91 -12.92
N ASP A 49 1.16 18.10 -13.31
CA ASP A 49 0.52 18.83 -14.39
C ASP A 49 0.67 18.07 -15.72
N GLY A 50 -0.44 17.84 -16.42
CA GLY A 50 -0.48 17.13 -17.70
C GLY A 50 -0.32 15.61 -17.67
N GLU A 51 0.13 15.00 -16.57
CA GLU A 51 0.35 13.54 -16.49
C GLU A 51 0.21 12.96 -15.07
N PHE A 52 -0.01 11.66 -14.98
CA PHE A 52 0.00 10.95 -13.71
C PHE A 52 0.37 9.47 -13.87
N ILE A 53 0.81 8.85 -12.79
CA ILE A 53 1.05 7.42 -12.68
C ILE A 53 0.26 6.88 -11.48
N GLU A 54 -0.44 5.77 -11.67
CA GLU A 54 -1.11 5.05 -10.59
C GLU A 54 -0.65 3.60 -10.53
N LEU A 55 -0.33 3.14 -9.32
CA LEU A 55 -0.09 1.74 -9.00
C LEU A 55 -1.33 1.21 -8.29
N ASN A 56 -2.02 0.26 -8.94
CA ASN A 56 -3.27 -0.30 -8.45
C ASN A 56 -3.06 -1.77 -8.06
N HIS A 57 -3.47 -2.15 -6.85
CA HIS A 57 -3.60 -3.53 -6.42
C HIS A 57 -5.06 -3.80 -6.03
N THR A 58 -5.72 -4.69 -6.77
CA THR A 58 -7.11 -5.07 -6.53
C THR A 58 -7.17 -6.56 -6.22
N ALA A 59 -7.61 -6.90 -5.01
CA ALA A 59 -7.97 -8.27 -4.66
C ALA A 59 -9.44 -8.50 -5.00
N THR A 60 -9.73 -9.51 -5.82
CA THR A 60 -11.09 -9.94 -6.16
C THR A 60 -11.60 -11.07 -5.25
N SER A 61 -10.69 -11.72 -4.50
CA SER A 61 -10.98 -12.78 -3.55
C SER A 61 -9.91 -12.81 -2.47
N ARG A 62 -10.28 -13.22 -1.25
CA ARG A 62 -9.32 -13.46 -0.14
C ARG A 62 -8.42 -14.67 -0.38
N GLU A 63 -8.78 -15.53 -1.32
CA GLU A 63 -8.00 -16.71 -1.70
C GLU A 63 -6.57 -16.37 -2.16
N THR A 64 -6.36 -15.17 -2.72
CA THR A 64 -5.03 -14.70 -3.13
C THR A 64 -4.03 -14.72 -1.96
N PHE A 65 -4.48 -14.34 -0.76
CA PHE A 65 -3.64 -14.34 0.44
C PHE A 65 -3.37 -15.76 0.94
N SER A 66 -4.39 -16.64 0.89
CA SER A 66 -4.23 -18.06 1.24
C SER A 66 -3.22 -18.76 0.34
N LYS A 67 -3.26 -18.49 -0.98
CA LYS A 67 -2.26 -19.00 -1.94
C LYS A 67 -0.85 -18.51 -1.61
N GLY A 68 -0.70 -17.23 -1.27
CA GLY A 68 0.57 -16.65 -0.84
C GLY A 68 1.10 -17.30 0.44
N ALA A 69 0.24 -17.53 1.44
CA ALA A 69 0.61 -18.19 2.69
C ALA A 69 1.07 -19.64 2.48
N ILE A 70 0.37 -20.41 1.63
CA ILE A 70 0.77 -21.79 1.29
C ILE A 70 2.11 -21.78 0.56
N ARG A 71 2.31 -20.88 -0.41
CA ARG A 71 3.60 -20.71 -1.11
C ARG A 71 4.73 -20.39 -0.13
N ALA A 72 4.51 -19.45 0.78
CA ALA A 72 5.48 -19.07 1.79
C ALA A 72 5.80 -20.24 2.73
N ALA A 73 4.79 -21.01 3.15
CA ALA A 73 4.98 -22.20 3.97
C ALA A 73 5.81 -23.27 3.26
N THR A 74 5.56 -23.52 1.97
CA THR A 74 6.36 -24.45 1.15
C THR A 74 7.79 -23.96 0.99
N TRP A 75 8.02 -22.67 0.79
CA TRP A 75 9.37 -22.11 0.73
C TRP A 75 10.13 -22.19 2.07
N LEU A 76 9.40 -22.03 3.19
CA LEU A 76 9.97 -21.97 4.53
C LEU A 76 10.57 -23.31 5.00
N VAL A 77 10.10 -24.45 4.48
CA VAL A 77 10.58 -25.79 4.91
C VAL A 77 12.07 -26.02 4.63
N ASP A 78 12.62 -25.27 3.67
CA ASP A 78 14.03 -25.36 3.25
C ASP A 78 14.90 -24.25 3.86
N GLN A 79 14.35 -23.40 4.74
CA GLN A 79 15.08 -22.27 5.34
C GLN A 79 15.63 -22.62 6.72
N GLU A 80 16.75 -21.97 7.09
CA GLU A 80 17.26 -22.03 8.46
C GLU A 80 16.30 -21.33 9.45
N SER A 81 16.55 -21.50 10.75
CA SER A 81 15.75 -20.79 11.76
C SER A 81 16.01 -19.29 11.72
N GLY A 82 14.95 -18.51 11.51
CA GLY A 82 15.04 -17.06 11.40
C GLY A 82 13.68 -16.38 11.31
N LEU A 83 13.69 -15.05 11.30
CA LEU A 83 12.50 -14.25 11.02
C LEU A 83 12.54 -13.80 9.56
N TYR A 84 11.59 -14.29 8.77
CA TYR A 84 11.47 -13.99 7.35
C TYR A 84 10.25 -13.13 7.06
N SER A 85 10.33 -12.42 5.94
CA SER A 85 9.27 -11.63 5.33
C SER A 85 8.82 -12.24 4.01
N ILE A 86 7.74 -11.72 3.43
CA ILE A 86 7.30 -12.11 2.09
C ILE A 86 8.34 -11.76 1.02
N ASN A 87 9.13 -10.71 1.25
CA ASN A 87 10.22 -10.32 0.35
C ASN A 87 11.27 -11.41 0.22
N ASP A 88 11.64 -12.06 1.33
CA ASP A 88 12.59 -13.18 1.33
C ASP A 88 12.06 -14.37 0.51
N CYS A 89 10.77 -14.70 0.69
CA CYS A 89 10.09 -15.75 -0.08
C CYS A 89 9.99 -15.44 -1.59
N LEU A 90 9.89 -14.16 -1.94
CA LEU A 90 9.77 -13.70 -3.32
C LEU A 90 11.13 -13.36 -3.97
N GLY A 91 12.19 -13.24 -3.18
CA GLY A 91 13.53 -12.87 -3.64
C GLY A 91 13.65 -11.40 -4.08
N ILE A 92 12.97 -10.48 -3.39
CA ILE A 92 12.94 -9.03 -3.73
C ILE A 92 13.27 -8.12 -2.56
#